data_AF-A0A3D2EMR8-F1
#
_entry.id   AF-A0A3D2EMR8-F1
#
_cell.length_a   1.000
_cell.length_b   1.000
_cell.length_c   1.000
_cell.angle_alpha   90.00
_cell.angle_beta   90.00
_cell.angle_gamma   90.00
#
_symmetry.space_group_name_H-M   'P 1'
#
loop_
_entity.id
_entity.type
_entity.pdbx_description
1 polymer ?
#
loop_
_entity_poly.entity_id
_entity_poly.type
_entity_poly.pdbx_seq_one_letter_code
_entity_poly.pdbx_strand_id
1 'polypeptide(L)' 'LIWFGILVVLVIEMGLITPPIGMNVFVVKSISQDIEISKIFQGVLPFILAMFFVLTALLVVPDIVLFLIE' A
#
# COMPACT_ATOMS: atom_id res chain seq x y z
N LEU A 1 20.89 -2.04 -3.00
CA LEU A 1 20.30 -1.40 -1.80
C LEU A 1 19.00 -0.67 -2.12
N ILE A 2 18.92 0.11 -3.21
CA ILE A 2 17.72 0.88 -3.58
C ILE A 2 16.49 -0.02 -3.78
N TRP A 3 16.63 -1.12 -4.53
CA TRP A 3 15.57 -2.12 -4.72
C TRP A 3 14.99 -2.64 -3.40
N PHE A 4 15.86 -3.02 -2.45
CA PHE A 4 15.44 -3.49 -1.13
C PHE A 4 14.74 -2.38 -0.33
N GLY A 5 15.26 -1.16 -0.37
CA GLY A 5 14.63 -0.01 0.28
C GLY A 5 13.21 0.25 -0.25
N ILE A 6 13.01 0.13 -1.56
CA ILE A 6 11.70 0.33 -2.20
C ILE A 6 10.73 -0.78 -1.81
N LEU A 7 11.17 -2.05 -1.77
CA LEU A 7 10.34 -3.13 -1.25
C LEU A 7 9.92 -2.90 0.20
N VAL A 8 10.84 -2.46 1.06
CA VAL A 8 10.53 -2.16 2.47
C VAL A 8 9.49 -1.04 2.56
N VAL A 9 9.66 0.07 1.83
CA VAL A 9 8.69 1.17 1.80
C VAL A 9 7.33 0.68 1.31
N LEU A 10 7.29 -0.10 0.23
CA LEU A 10 6.04 -0.64 -0.31
C LEU A 10 5.30 -1.50 0.72
N VAL A 11 6.00 -2.39 1.43
CA VAL A 11 5.42 -3.24 2.48
C VAL A 11 4.94 -2.43 3.68
N ILE A 12 5.67 -1.38 4.06
CA ILE A 12 5.24 -0.47 5.13
C ILE A 12 3.92 0.22 4.74
N GLU A 13 3.83 0.76 3.53
CA GLU A 13 2.61 1.40 3.02
C GLU A 13 1.41 0.45 2.98
N MET A 14 1.62 -0.82 2.60
CA MET A 14 0.57 -1.84 2.69
C MET A 14 0.07 -2.04 4.13
N GLY A 15 0.97 -2.00 5.10
CA GLY A 15 0.63 -2.04 6.52
C GLY A 15 -0.22 -0.84 6.97
N LEU A 16 0.00 0.34 6.40
CA LEU A 16 -0.73 1.56 6.77
C LEU A 16 -2.20 1.56 6.34
N ILE A 17 -2.57 0.74 5.36
CA ILE A 17 -3.95 0.68 4.85
C ILE A 17 -4.69 -0.62 5.22
N THR A 18 -3.98 -1.62 5.75
CA THR A 18 -4.54 -2.93 6.14
C THR A 18 -4.73 -3.00 7.68
N PRO A 19 -5.83 -3.60 8.19
CA PRO A 19 -5.95 -3.88 9.63
C PRO A 19 -4.82 -4.84 10.08
N PRO A 20 -4.16 -4.65 11.24
CA PRO A 20 -4.59 -3.92 12.44
C PRO A 20 -4.07 -2.47 12.57
N ILE A 21 -3.09 -2.05 11.76
CA ILE A 21 -2.48 -0.71 11.85
C ILE A 21 -3.40 0.33 11.22
N GLY A 22 -3.77 0.14 9.94
CA GLY A 22 -4.83 0.87 9.24
C GLY A 22 -4.81 2.40 9.38
N MET A 23 -3.65 3.01 9.65
CA MET A 23 -3.52 4.41 10.03
C MET A 23 -4.17 5.34 9.01
N ASN A 24 -3.97 5.10 7.71
CA ASN A 24 -4.58 5.92 6.65
C ASN A 24 -6.11 5.78 6.65
N VAL A 25 -6.63 4.57 6.91
CA VAL A 25 -8.08 4.31 7.05
C VAL A 25 -8.64 5.03 8.28
N PHE A 26 -7.91 5.04 9.40
CA PHE A 26 -8.31 5.77 10.60
C PHE A 26 -8.30 7.29 10.41
N VAL A 27 -7.37 7.83 9.63
CA VAL A 27 -7.36 9.25 9.23
C VAL A 27 -8.60 9.58 8.38
N VAL A 28 -8.97 8.72 7.42
CA VAL A 28 -10.20 8.92 6.64
C VAL A 28 -11.45 8.83 7.53
N LYS A 29 -11.45 7.93 8.52
CA LYS A 29 -12.55 7.82 9.48
C LYS A 29 -12.69 9.06 10.37
N SER A 30 -11.60 9.77 10.69
CA SER A 30 -11.66 10.98 11.53
C SER A 30 -12.29 12.17 10.81
N ILE A 31 -12.11 12.28 9.48
CA ILE A 31 -12.72 13.31 8.63
C ILE A 31 -14.14 12.94 8.17
N SER A 32 -14.46 11.65 8.03
CA SER A 32 -15.75 11.14 7.56
C SER A 32 -16.40 10.25 8.61
N GLN A 33 -16.87 10.88 9.68
CA GLN A 33 -17.41 10.19 10.86
C GLN A 33 -18.68 9.38 10.56
N ASP A 34 -19.44 9.75 9.53
CA ASP A 34 -20.71 9.09 9.15
C ASP A 34 -20.51 7.73 8.45
N ILE A 35 -19.31 7.44 7.96
CA ILE A 35 -19.03 6.23 7.19
C ILE A 35 -18.49 5.15 8.13
N GLU A 36 -19.11 3.96 8.13
CA GLU A 36 -18.58 2.81 8.88
C GLU A 36 -17.16 2.44 8.45
N ILE A 37 -16.29 2.15 9.41
CA ILE A 37 -14.88 1.85 9.13
C ILE A 37 -14.72 0.59 8.25
N SER A 38 -15.63 -0.37 8.38
CA SER A 38 -15.72 -1.56 7.54
C SER A 38 -15.90 -1.21 6.05
N LYS A 39 -16.74 -0.21 5.74
CA LYS A 39 -16.94 0.27 4.37
C LYS A 39 -15.70 0.96 3.82
N ILE A 40 -14.97 1.70 4.66
CA ILE A 40 -13.70 2.32 4.26
C ILE A 40 -12.68 1.23 3.92
N PHE A 41 -12.54 0.21 4.76
CA PHE A 41 -11.67 -0.94 4.48
C PHE A 41 -12.05 -1.69 3.20
N GLN A 42 -13.35 -1.85 2.91
CA GLN A 42 -13.80 -2.44 1.65
C GLN A 42 -13.43 -1.56 0.44
N GLY A 43 -13.51 -0.24 0.58
CA GLY A 43 -13.09 0.71 -0.45
C GLY A 43 -11.58 0.69 -0.74
N VAL A 44 -10.76 0.24 0.23
CA VAL A 44 -9.31 0.13 0.11
C VAL A 44 -8.87 -1.17 -0.60
N LEU A 45 -9.76 -2.17 -0.71
CA LEU A 45 -9.46 -3.46 -1.34
C LEU A 45 -8.85 -3.36 -2.76
N PRO A 46 -9.34 -2.52 -3.69
CA PRO A 46 -8.69 -2.35 -5.00
C PRO A 46 -7.26 -1.81 -4.90
N PHE A 47 -6.95 -0.95 -3.91
CA PHE A 47 -5.59 -0.47 -3.67
C PHE A 47 -4.67 -1.60 -3.18
N ILE A 48 -5.17 -2.46 -2.30
CA ILE A 48 -4.42 -3.64 -1.83
C ILE A 48 -4.04 -4.53 -3.02
N LEU A 49 -4.99 -4.80 -3.92
CA LEU A 49 -4.71 -5.60 -5.12
C LEU A 49 -3.67 -4.94 -6.03
N ALA A 50 -3.75 -3.62 -6.23
CA ALA A 50 -2.76 -2.88 -7.02
C ALA A 50 -1.36 -2.95 -6.38
N MET A 51 -1.25 -2.80 -5.06
CA MET A 51 0.03 -2.91 -4.35
C MET A 51 0.60 -4.33 -4.42
N PHE A 52 -0.23 -5.36 -4.33
CA PHE A 52 0.22 -6.75 -4.53
C PHE A 52 0.74 -6.96 -5.94
N PHE A 53 0.07 -6.42 -6.95
CA PHE A 53 0.54 -6.49 -8.33
C PHE A 53 1.91 -5.82 -8.50
N VAL A 54 2.07 -4.61 -7.95
CA VAL A 54 3.37 -3.90 -7.96
C VAL A 54 4.43 -4.69 -7.21
N LEU A 55 4.12 -5.21 -6.03
CA LEU A 55 5.05 -6.05 -5.26
C LEU A 55 5.52 -7.25 -6.07
N THR A 56 4.60 -7.99 -6.70
CA THR A 56 4.94 -9.12 -7.54
C THR A 56 5.78 -8.70 -8.74
N ALA A 57 5.43 -7.60 -9.41
CA ALA A 57 6.22 -7.09 -10.53
C ALA A 57 7.66 -6.73 -10.12
N LEU A 58 7.83 -6.08 -8.96
CA LEU A 58 9.14 -5.71 -8.43
C LEU A 58 9.99 -6.92 -7.96
N LEU A 59 9.33 -8.00 -7.52
CA LEU A 59 10.01 -9.24 -7.15
C LEU A 59 10.43 -10.05 -8.39
N VAL A 60 9.61 -10.07 -9.44
CA VAL A 60 9.90 -10.83 -10.67
C VAL A 60 10.89 -10.09 -11.58
N VAL A 61 10.78 -8.76 -11.66
CA VAL A 61 11.62 -7.91 -12.52
C VAL A 61 12.23 -6.78 -11.68
N PRO A 62 13.34 -7.04 -10.96
CA PRO A 62 13.97 -6.04 -10.09
C PRO A 62 14.51 -4.83 -10.86
N ASP A 63 14.83 -4.99 -12.14
CA ASP A 63 15.39 -3.95 -13.01
C ASP A 63 14.38 -2.83 -13.33
N ILE A 64 13.07 -3.06 -13.15
CA ILE A 64 12.04 -1.99 -13.25
C ILE A 64 12.36 -0.83 -12.32
N VAL A 65 12.95 -1.14 -11.15
CA VAL A 65 13.30 -0.14 -10.15
C VAL A 65 14.51 0.71 -10.58
N LEU A 66 15.36 0.16 -11.42
CA LEU A 66 16.57 0.83 -11.92
C LEU A 66 16.27 1.70 -13.16
N PHE A 67 15.18 1.41 -13.90
CA PHE A 67 14.80 2.16 -15.11
C PHE A 67 14.50 3.63 -14.86
N LEU A 68 13.98 3.99 -13.68
CA LEU A 68 13.68 5.39 -13.32
C LEU A 68 14.88 6.13 -12.68
N ILE A 69 15.99 5.42 -12.43
CA ILE A 69 17.16 5.96 -11.72
C ILE A 69 18.24 6.46 -12.70
N GLU A 70 18.08 6.23 -14.01
CA GLU A 70 18.93 6.79 -15.07
C GLU A 70 18.49 8.18 -15.54
#